data_AF-A0A327TV41-F1
#
_entry.id   AF-A0A327TV41-F1
#
_cell.length_a   1.000
_cell.length_b   1.000
_cell.length_c   1.000
_cell.angle_alpha   90.00
_cell.angle_beta   90.00
_cell.angle_gamma   90.00
#
_symmetry.space_group_name_H-M   'P 1'
#
loop_
_entity.id
_entity.type
_entity.pdbx_description
1 polymer ?
#
loop_
_entity_poly.entity_id
_entity_poly.type
_entity_poly.pdbx_seq_one_letter_code
_entity_poly.pdbx_strand_id
1 'polypeptide(L)'
;MSSSRARLGEAVRLRQQATGESYNHAQMMLSSSPDPVSVIPAPAPEQQQWETFLVGLIAPVFARHDAGSLFGIRSVTPLADHLMLRIECANLALWAQAVSGAGRAGTTGPQMLIESAPKGVKLIEESTGAMVVLDRAFPRQWQRATAAAQAPDDTRGGTVDRAVELSRSPYGFEASALLRRARLVSAVGIDGQVHLEVRDESDGRPRLFDVGGEEPRAVLWHALDGAPEALYPAHDGPALPACRRLEP
;
A
#
# COMPACT_ATOMS: atom_id res chain seq x y z
N MET A 1 -9.03 -8.78 -35.48
CA MET A 1 -8.79 -9.66 -34.31
C MET A 1 -7.38 -9.55 -33.71
N SER A 2 -6.34 -9.10 -34.45
CA SER A 2 -4.96 -8.95 -33.93
C SER A 2 -4.78 -7.87 -32.84
N SER A 3 -5.52 -6.75 -32.93
CA SER A 3 -5.35 -5.61 -32.02
C SER A 3 -5.80 -5.84 -30.58
N SER A 4 -6.79 -6.73 -30.34
CA SER A 4 -7.35 -6.94 -29.00
C SER A 4 -6.46 -7.85 -28.14
N ARG A 5 -5.87 -8.90 -28.74
CA ARG A 5 -4.90 -9.76 -28.07
C ARG A 5 -3.60 -9.03 -27.74
N ALA A 6 -3.13 -8.15 -28.64
CA ALA A 6 -1.95 -7.32 -28.39
C ALA A 6 -2.15 -6.38 -27.19
N ARG A 7 -3.31 -5.70 -27.13
CA ARG A 7 -3.66 -4.81 -26.00
C ARG A 7 -3.80 -5.57 -24.68
N LEU A 8 -4.40 -6.76 -24.69
CA LEU A 8 -4.49 -7.60 -23.49
C LEU A 8 -3.09 -8.03 -23.01
N GLY A 9 -2.20 -8.45 -23.90
CA GLY A 9 -0.83 -8.84 -23.54
C GLY A 9 -0.02 -7.70 -22.92
N GLU A 10 -0.20 -6.47 -23.40
CA GLU A 10 0.40 -5.26 -22.83
C GLU A 10 -0.15 -4.95 -21.44
N ALA A 11 -1.48 -4.96 -21.27
CA ALA A 11 -2.14 -4.75 -19.98
C ALA A 11 -1.70 -5.79 -18.93
N VAL A 12 -1.54 -7.05 -19.33
CA VAL A 12 -1.02 -8.11 -18.45
C VAL A 12 0.38 -7.78 -17.97
N ARG A 13 1.29 -7.40 -18.86
CA ARG A 13 2.68 -7.05 -18.49
C ARG A 13 2.72 -5.85 -17.55
N LEU A 14 1.91 -4.84 -17.83
CA LEU A 14 1.82 -3.63 -17.01
C LEU A 14 1.33 -3.97 -15.59
N ARG A 15 0.30 -4.82 -15.47
CA ARG A 15 -0.16 -5.33 -14.17
C ARG A 15 0.95 -6.07 -13.44
N GLN A 16 1.62 -7.01 -14.11
CA GLN A 16 2.71 -7.78 -13.49
C GLN A 16 3.84 -6.89 -12.95
N GLN A 17 4.19 -5.82 -13.68
CA GLN A 17 5.21 -4.87 -13.23
C GLN A 17 4.73 -4.12 -11.98
N ALA A 18 3.48 -3.68 -11.95
CA ALA A 18 2.92 -2.93 -10.84
C ALA A 18 2.64 -3.75 -9.57
N THR A 19 2.25 -5.02 -9.74
CA THR A 19 1.73 -5.83 -8.66
C THR A 19 2.62 -7.02 -8.30
N GLY A 20 3.55 -7.41 -9.17
CA GLY A 20 4.37 -8.63 -8.99
C GLY A 20 3.60 -9.95 -9.18
N GLU A 21 2.37 -9.91 -9.71
CA GLU A 21 1.59 -11.11 -10.03
C GLU A 21 2.25 -11.96 -11.15
N SER A 22 1.93 -13.25 -11.18
CA SER A 22 2.33 -14.11 -12.29
C SER A 22 1.54 -13.76 -13.55
N TYR A 23 2.10 -14.06 -14.73
CA TYR A 23 1.47 -13.72 -16.01
C TYR A 23 0.08 -14.36 -16.12
N ASN A 24 -0.03 -15.65 -15.78
CA ASN A 24 -1.29 -16.38 -15.83
C ASN A 24 -2.33 -15.78 -14.88
N HIS A 25 -1.92 -15.33 -13.70
CA HIS A 25 -2.84 -14.71 -12.74
C HIS A 25 -3.30 -13.33 -13.23
N ALA A 26 -2.38 -12.47 -13.67
CA ALA A 26 -2.71 -11.17 -14.23
C ALA A 26 -3.61 -11.28 -15.48
N GLN A 27 -3.34 -12.28 -16.36
CA GLN A 27 -4.17 -12.57 -17.51
C GLN A 27 -5.58 -13.01 -17.12
N MET A 28 -5.71 -13.91 -16.13
CA MET A 28 -7.00 -14.34 -15.61
C MET A 28 -7.79 -13.15 -15.06
N MET A 29 -7.18 -12.32 -14.21
CA MET A 29 -7.85 -11.15 -13.62
C MET A 29 -8.34 -10.15 -14.68
N LEU A 30 -7.50 -9.84 -15.68
CA LEU A 30 -7.87 -8.88 -16.74
C LEU A 30 -8.88 -9.46 -17.73
N SER A 31 -8.85 -10.76 -17.99
CA SER A 31 -9.79 -11.41 -18.91
C SER A 31 -11.19 -11.58 -18.32
N SER A 32 -11.29 -11.58 -16.99
CA SER A 32 -12.55 -11.67 -16.25
C SER A 32 -13.14 -10.31 -15.86
N SER A 33 -12.41 -9.21 -16.10
CA SER A 33 -12.90 -7.87 -15.79
C SER A 33 -13.91 -7.39 -16.85
N PRO A 34 -15.10 -6.92 -16.45
CA PRO A 34 -16.05 -6.29 -17.37
C PRO A 34 -15.55 -4.93 -17.90
N ASP A 35 -14.59 -4.32 -17.20
CA ASP A 35 -13.93 -3.08 -17.62
C ASP A 35 -12.40 -3.32 -17.75
N PRO A 36 -11.89 -3.58 -18.98
CA PRO A 36 -10.47 -3.81 -19.22
C PRO A 36 -9.63 -2.53 -19.22
N VAL A 37 -10.24 -1.35 -18.99
CA VAL A 37 -9.53 -0.06 -19.02
C VAL A 37 -8.66 0.13 -17.78
N SER A 38 -9.08 -0.41 -16.63
CA SER A 38 -8.34 -0.29 -15.37
C SER A 38 -7.50 -1.53 -15.07
N VAL A 39 -6.19 -1.43 -15.33
CA VAL A 39 -5.23 -2.54 -15.12
C VAL A 39 -5.14 -2.93 -13.63
N ILE A 40 -5.39 -1.96 -12.76
CA ILE A 40 -5.49 -2.11 -11.31
C ILE A 40 -6.82 -1.52 -10.85
N PRO A 41 -7.77 -2.33 -10.36
CA PRO A 41 -9.08 -1.84 -9.97
C PRO A 41 -8.99 -0.79 -8.85
N ALA A 42 -9.87 0.20 -8.92
CA ALA A 42 -10.05 1.16 -7.84
C ALA A 42 -10.62 0.45 -6.59
N PRO A 43 -10.15 0.80 -5.38
CA PRO A 43 -10.78 0.35 -4.14
C PRO A 43 -12.20 0.91 -4.00
N ALA A 44 -13.07 0.20 -3.29
CA ALA A 44 -14.25 0.80 -2.67
C ALA A 44 -13.81 1.87 -1.63
N PRO A 45 -14.61 2.91 -1.36
CA PRO A 45 -14.21 3.99 -0.46
C PRO A 45 -13.74 3.52 0.93
N GLU A 46 -14.44 2.56 1.53
CA GLU A 46 -14.11 2.01 2.84
C GLU A 46 -12.78 1.23 2.79
N GLN A 47 -12.58 0.45 1.73
CA GLN A 47 -11.34 -0.27 1.48
C GLN A 47 -10.16 0.68 1.24
N GLN A 48 -10.40 1.81 0.55
CA GLN A 48 -9.38 2.84 0.34
C GLN A 48 -8.94 3.44 1.67
N GLN A 49 -9.90 3.85 2.51
CA GLN A 49 -9.61 4.40 3.84
C GLN A 49 -8.84 3.40 4.70
N TRP A 50 -9.21 2.12 4.64
CA TRP A 50 -8.52 1.06 5.35
C TRP A 50 -7.08 0.86 4.89
N GLU A 51 -6.85 0.80 3.58
CA GLU A 51 -5.52 0.71 3.00
C GLU A 51 -4.64 1.91 3.38
N THR A 52 -5.20 3.12 3.31
CA THR A 52 -4.51 4.35 3.72
C THR A 52 -4.13 4.35 5.19
N PHE A 53 -5.06 3.93 6.06
CA PHE A 53 -4.79 3.78 7.50
C PHE A 53 -3.65 2.79 7.75
N LEU A 54 -3.66 1.64 7.07
CA LEU A 54 -2.58 0.65 7.17
C LEU A 54 -1.23 1.20 6.74
N VAL A 55 -1.16 2.01 5.67
CA VAL A 55 0.08 2.71 5.28
C VAL A 55 0.57 3.62 6.40
N GLY A 56 -0.32 4.40 7.00
CA GLY A 56 0.03 5.29 8.12
C GLY A 56 0.62 4.53 9.32
N LEU A 57 0.18 3.29 9.56
CA LEU A 57 0.74 2.44 10.61
C LEU A 57 2.10 1.83 10.25
N ILE A 58 2.25 1.32 9.02
CA ILE A 58 3.46 0.58 8.61
C ILE A 58 4.61 1.50 8.21
N ALA A 59 4.35 2.65 7.60
CA ALA A 59 5.40 3.51 7.05
C ALA A 59 6.44 3.95 8.09
N PRO A 60 6.06 4.43 9.30
CA PRO A 60 7.02 4.84 10.31
C PRO A 60 7.90 3.71 10.83
N VAL A 61 7.39 2.46 10.83
CA VAL A 61 8.19 1.28 11.19
C VAL A 61 9.22 1.02 10.10
N PHE A 62 8.79 0.94 8.84
CA PHE A 62 9.66 0.62 7.72
C PHE A 62 10.65 1.74 7.35
N ALA A 63 10.38 3.00 7.66
CA ALA A 63 11.33 4.10 7.48
C ALA A 63 12.67 3.87 8.21
N ARG A 64 12.65 3.09 9.30
CA ARG A 64 13.82 2.80 10.14
C ARG A 64 14.59 1.55 9.69
N HIS A 65 14.13 0.86 8.65
CA HIS A 65 14.67 -0.43 8.22
C HIS A 65 14.96 -0.44 6.72
N ASP A 66 16.11 -1.00 6.34
CA ASP A 66 16.35 -1.37 4.95
C ASP A 66 15.57 -2.65 4.64
N ALA A 67 14.42 -2.50 3.96
CA ALA A 67 13.53 -3.60 3.63
C ALA A 67 13.71 -4.13 2.21
N GLY A 68 14.61 -3.55 1.39
CA GLY A 68 14.86 -3.94 0.00
C GLY A 68 13.69 -3.80 -0.99
N SER A 69 12.45 -3.69 -0.52
CA SER A 69 11.27 -3.33 -1.28
C SER A 69 10.28 -2.56 -0.39
N LEU A 70 9.35 -1.85 -1.02
CA LEU A 70 8.33 -1.09 -0.31
C LEU A 70 7.54 -2.00 0.66
N PHE A 71 7.69 -1.73 1.96
CA PHE A 71 7.12 -2.51 3.07
C PHE A 71 7.42 -4.01 3.02
N GLY A 72 8.48 -4.43 2.33
CA GLY A 72 8.78 -5.85 2.15
C GLY A 72 7.73 -6.62 1.33
N ILE A 73 6.94 -5.93 0.51
CA ILE A 73 5.90 -6.53 -0.33
C ILE A 73 6.57 -7.16 -1.57
N ARG A 74 6.28 -8.45 -1.81
CA ARG A 74 6.73 -9.21 -2.99
C ARG A 74 5.68 -9.24 -4.09
N SER A 75 4.42 -9.37 -3.73
CA SER A 75 3.31 -9.30 -4.68
C SER A 75 2.03 -8.78 -4.04
N VAL A 76 1.15 -8.24 -4.88
CA VAL A 76 -0.12 -7.61 -4.55
C VAL A 76 -1.18 -8.16 -5.50
N THR A 77 -2.35 -8.53 -5.00
CA THR A 77 -3.53 -8.83 -5.83
C THR A 77 -4.64 -7.88 -5.41
N PRO A 78 -4.81 -6.74 -6.11
CA PRO A 78 -5.80 -5.73 -5.78
C PRO A 78 -7.17 -6.13 -6.31
N LEU A 79 -8.17 -6.05 -5.43
CA LEU A 79 -9.60 -6.19 -5.73
C LEU A 79 -10.34 -4.96 -5.20
N ALA A 80 -11.60 -4.76 -5.57
CA ALA A 80 -12.34 -3.57 -5.14
C ALA A 80 -12.62 -3.58 -3.63
N ASP A 81 -12.93 -4.75 -3.08
CA ASP A 81 -13.39 -4.99 -1.72
C ASP A 81 -12.29 -5.47 -0.77
N HIS A 82 -11.16 -5.96 -1.29
CA HIS A 82 -10.03 -6.38 -0.48
C HIS A 82 -8.70 -6.31 -1.23
N LEU A 83 -7.61 -6.41 -0.48
CA LEU A 83 -6.25 -6.43 -1.00
C LEU A 83 -5.49 -7.63 -0.47
N MET A 84 -4.96 -8.46 -1.35
CA MET A 84 -4.06 -9.56 -0.94
C MET A 84 -2.61 -9.14 -1.11
N LEU A 85 -1.83 -9.29 -0.05
CA LEU A 85 -0.41 -8.97 0.01
C LEU A 85 0.39 -10.24 0.27
N ARG A 86 1.47 -10.43 -0.48
CA ARG A 86 2.51 -11.39 -0.12
C ARG A 86 3.72 -10.62 0.34
N ILE A 87 4.08 -10.78 1.60
CA ILE A 87 5.22 -10.13 2.23
C ILE A 87 6.40 -11.10 2.36
N GLU A 88 7.60 -10.55 2.39
CA GLU A 88 8.80 -11.30 2.74
C GLU A 88 8.72 -11.81 4.17
N CYS A 89 9.11 -13.08 4.38
CA CYS A 89 9.10 -13.66 5.72
C CYS A 89 10.00 -12.88 6.70
N ALA A 90 11.10 -12.30 6.22
CA ALA A 90 11.98 -11.45 7.02
C ALA A 90 11.29 -10.18 7.55
N ASN A 91 10.29 -9.67 6.82
CA ASN A 91 9.57 -8.44 7.15
C ASN A 91 8.28 -8.68 7.94
N LEU A 92 7.93 -9.95 8.23
CA LEU A 92 6.72 -10.30 8.98
C LEU A 92 6.71 -9.70 10.40
N ALA A 93 7.88 -9.61 11.04
CA ALA A 93 8.03 -9.00 12.36
C ALA A 93 7.70 -7.50 12.34
N LEU A 94 8.11 -6.78 11.29
CA LEU A 94 7.83 -5.35 11.13
C LEU A 94 6.34 -5.09 10.87
N TRP A 95 5.70 -5.92 10.03
CA TRP A 95 4.25 -5.89 9.85
C TRP A 95 3.49 -6.15 11.15
N ALA A 96 3.86 -7.22 11.86
CA ALA A 96 3.25 -7.53 13.16
C ALA A 96 3.46 -6.39 14.16
N GLN A 97 4.65 -5.79 14.22
CA GLN A 97 4.95 -4.66 15.09
C GLN A 97 4.07 -3.45 14.80
N ALA A 98 3.91 -3.09 13.51
CA ALA A 98 3.10 -1.95 13.10
C ALA A 98 1.63 -2.12 13.48
N VAL A 99 1.05 -3.31 13.27
CA VAL A 99 -0.40 -3.51 13.43
C VAL A 99 -0.82 -4.00 14.83
N SER A 100 0.06 -4.65 15.59
CA SER A 100 -0.28 -5.21 16.93
C SER A 100 -0.58 -4.15 18.01
N GLY A 101 -0.47 -2.86 17.67
CA GLY A 101 -0.84 -1.73 18.52
C GLY A 101 -2.11 -0.98 18.09
N ALA A 102 -2.62 -1.23 16.89
CA ALA A 102 -3.84 -0.60 16.38
C ALA A 102 -5.08 -1.25 17.04
N GLY A 103 -6.05 -0.44 17.49
CA GLY A 103 -7.28 -0.95 18.11
C GLY A 103 -7.18 -1.29 19.60
N ARG A 104 -6.18 -0.78 20.34
CA ARG A 104 -6.19 -0.89 21.81
C ARG A 104 -7.22 0.04 22.42
N ALA A 105 -7.81 -0.36 23.55
CA ALA A 105 -8.79 0.44 24.29
C ALA A 105 -8.26 1.86 24.54
N GLY A 106 -9.01 2.88 24.10
CA GLY A 106 -8.66 4.30 24.24
C GLY A 106 -8.16 5.01 22.97
N THR A 107 -7.99 4.32 21.84
CA THR A 107 -7.64 4.97 20.55
C THR A 107 -8.87 5.33 19.72
N THR A 108 -8.89 6.52 19.13
CA THR A 108 -9.97 7.07 18.26
C THR A 108 -9.99 6.53 16.81
N GLY A 109 -9.32 5.42 16.55
CA GLY A 109 -9.14 4.83 15.21
C GLY A 109 -10.02 3.60 14.91
N PRO A 110 -9.97 3.09 13.67
CA PRO A 110 -10.67 1.88 13.28
C PRO A 110 -10.27 0.68 14.15
N GLN A 111 -11.24 -0.15 14.51
CA GLN A 111 -10.98 -1.39 15.26
C GLN A 111 -10.53 -2.48 14.28
N MET A 112 -9.47 -3.21 14.63
CA MET A 112 -8.85 -4.20 13.78
C MET A 112 -9.02 -5.60 14.37
N LEU A 113 -9.65 -6.48 13.60
CA LEU A 113 -9.63 -7.92 13.84
C LEU A 113 -8.48 -8.57 13.07
N ILE A 114 -7.80 -9.48 13.74
CA ILE A 114 -6.76 -10.31 13.15
C ILE A 114 -7.25 -11.75 13.14
N GLU A 115 -7.62 -12.25 11.96
CA GLU A 115 -8.12 -13.61 11.78
C GLU A 115 -7.08 -14.53 11.13
N SER A 116 -7.07 -15.78 11.56
CA SER A 116 -6.32 -16.84 10.89
C SER A 116 -7.06 -17.27 9.61
N ALA A 117 -6.33 -17.40 8.50
CA ALA A 117 -6.85 -17.96 7.26
C ALA A 117 -6.03 -19.21 6.85
N PRO A 118 -6.60 -20.15 6.06
CA PRO A 118 -5.90 -21.36 5.63
C PRO A 118 -4.56 -21.10 4.94
N LYS A 119 -4.39 -19.92 4.33
CA LYS A 119 -3.19 -19.51 3.62
C LYS A 119 -2.57 -18.22 4.16
N GLY A 120 -2.88 -17.79 5.38
CA GLY A 120 -2.33 -16.53 5.89
C GLY A 120 -3.03 -15.95 7.09
N VAL A 121 -2.97 -14.63 7.20
CA VAL A 121 -3.66 -13.82 8.21
C VAL A 121 -4.48 -12.75 7.51
N LYS A 122 -5.67 -12.47 8.03
CA LYS A 122 -6.52 -11.36 7.58
C LYS A 122 -6.48 -10.25 8.60
N LEU A 123 -6.30 -9.02 8.13
CA LEU A 123 -6.45 -7.78 8.88
C LEU A 123 -7.76 -7.14 8.43
N ILE A 124 -8.76 -7.14 9.30
CA ILE A 124 -10.13 -6.75 8.98
C ILE A 124 -10.49 -5.53 9.82
N GLU A 125 -11.03 -4.49 9.20
CA GLU A 125 -11.65 -3.38 9.90
C GLU A 125 -13.06 -3.79 10.33
N GLU A 126 -13.34 -3.70 11.64
CA GLU A 126 -14.55 -4.29 12.23
C GLU A 126 -15.87 -3.70 11.73
N SER A 127 -15.91 -2.38 11.50
CA SER A 127 -17.16 -1.67 11.23
C SER A 127 -17.60 -1.75 9.77
N THR A 128 -16.66 -1.86 8.84
CA THR A 128 -16.86 -1.83 7.39
C THR A 128 -16.63 -3.20 6.74
N GLY A 129 -15.88 -4.10 7.39
CA GLY A 129 -15.45 -5.35 6.79
C GLY A 129 -14.33 -5.21 5.75
N ALA A 130 -13.78 -4.01 5.57
CA ALA A 130 -12.61 -3.77 4.72
C ALA A 130 -11.44 -4.65 5.17
N MET A 131 -10.69 -5.21 4.23
CA MET A 131 -9.78 -6.31 4.52
C MET A 131 -8.47 -6.24 3.73
N VAL A 132 -7.38 -6.56 4.43
CA VAL A 132 -6.09 -6.89 3.84
C VAL A 132 -5.69 -8.31 4.24
N VAL A 133 -5.35 -9.14 3.26
CA VAL A 133 -4.94 -10.53 3.48
C VAL A 133 -3.43 -10.64 3.32
N LEU A 134 -2.71 -11.03 4.37
CA LEU A 134 -1.30 -11.37 4.31
C LEU A 134 -1.15 -12.85 3.91
N ASP A 135 -0.99 -13.10 2.61
CA ASP A 135 -0.77 -14.44 2.05
C ASP A 135 0.56 -15.03 2.56
N ARG A 136 0.51 -16.31 2.90
CA ARG A 136 1.58 -17.13 3.50
C ARG A 136 2.12 -16.64 4.84
N ALA A 137 1.50 -15.66 5.48
CA ALA A 137 1.75 -15.31 6.87
C ALA A 137 0.99 -16.29 7.79
N PHE A 138 1.51 -17.50 8.01
CA PHE A 138 0.74 -18.50 8.76
C PHE A 138 0.53 -18.09 10.23
N PRO A 139 -0.58 -18.49 10.87
CA PRO A 139 -0.92 -18.06 12.23
C PRO A 139 0.20 -18.24 13.26
N ARG A 140 0.92 -19.37 13.22
CA ARG A 140 2.06 -19.62 14.12
C ARG A 140 3.24 -18.67 13.87
N GLN A 141 3.50 -18.30 12.62
CA GLN A 141 4.56 -17.35 12.28
C GLN A 141 4.16 -15.94 12.72
N TRP A 142 2.90 -15.56 12.50
CA TRP A 142 2.33 -14.30 12.97
C TRP A 142 2.42 -14.17 14.50
N GLN A 143 1.96 -15.18 15.24
CA GLN A 143 2.05 -15.19 16.71
C GLN A 143 3.49 -15.01 17.20
N ARG A 144 4.46 -15.70 16.58
CA ARG A 144 5.89 -15.55 16.91
C ARG A 144 6.41 -14.15 16.59
N ALA A 145 6.02 -13.59 15.43
CA ALA A 145 6.38 -12.25 15.02
C ALA A 145 5.83 -11.18 16.00
N THR A 146 4.56 -11.30 16.40
CA THR A 146 3.94 -10.42 17.41
C THR A 146 4.63 -10.54 18.77
N ALA A 147 5.00 -11.75 19.21
CA ALA A 147 5.71 -11.95 20.47
C ALA A 147 7.13 -11.34 20.44
N ALA A 148 7.84 -11.45 19.30
CA ALA A 148 9.16 -10.87 19.13
C ALA A 148 9.15 -9.34 19.02
N ALA A 149 8.05 -8.73 18.56
CA ALA A 149 7.89 -7.28 18.42
C ALA A 149 7.68 -6.53 19.75
N GLN A 150 7.83 -7.20 20.91
CA GLN A 150 7.66 -6.60 22.24
C GLN A 150 8.87 -5.72 22.65
N ALA A 151 8.87 -4.49 22.16
CA ALA A 151 9.26 -3.33 22.97
C ALA A 151 8.26 -2.19 22.67
N PRO A 152 7.48 -1.73 23.67
CA PRO A 152 6.63 -0.56 23.50
C PRO A 152 7.51 0.69 23.44
N ASP A 153 7.42 1.41 22.34
CA ASP A 153 7.91 2.79 22.23
C ASP A 153 6.69 3.68 22.47
N ASP A 154 6.77 4.62 23.41
CA ASP A 154 5.66 5.52 23.81
C ASP A 154 5.17 6.39 22.64
N THR A 155 5.91 6.41 21.52
CA THR A 155 5.54 7.07 20.26
C THR A 155 4.37 6.41 19.51
N ARG A 156 3.87 5.25 19.96
CA ARG A 156 2.82 4.50 19.25
C ARG A 156 1.45 5.19 19.26
N GLY A 157 1.10 5.93 20.32
CA GLY A 157 -0.16 6.69 20.37
C GLY A 157 -0.26 7.70 19.22
N GLY A 158 0.78 8.53 19.05
CA GLY A 158 0.85 9.49 17.94
C GLY A 158 0.95 8.85 16.56
N THR A 159 1.40 7.59 16.45
CA THR A 159 1.41 6.86 15.16
C THR A 159 -0.01 6.49 14.73
N VAL A 160 -0.85 6.05 15.66
CA VAL A 160 -2.26 5.70 15.36
C VAL A 160 -3.05 6.95 14.99
N ASP A 161 -2.90 8.05 15.73
CA ASP A 161 -3.62 9.30 15.43
C ASP A 161 -3.25 9.84 14.05
N ARG A 162 -1.95 9.85 13.70
CA ARG A 162 -1.48 10.23 12.36
C ARG A 162 -2.03 9.31 11.26
N ALA A 163 -2.13 8.01 11.51
CA ALA A 163 -2.72 7.08 10.56
C ALA A 163 -4.22 7.36 10.34
N VAL A 164 -4.95 7.77 11.38
CA VAL A 164 -6.36 8.21 11.28
C VAL A 164 -6.48 9.52 10.52
N GLU A 165 -5.61 10.49 10.79
CA GLU A 165 -5.58 11.77 10.07
C GLU A 165 -5.30 11.54 8.58
N LEU A 166 -4.33 10.69 8.26
CA LEU A 166 -4.01 10.33 6.87
C LEU A 166 -5.19 9.63 6.18
N SER A 167 -5.90 8.72 6.87
CA SER A 167 -7.04 7.99 6.27
C SER A 167 -8.27 8.87 6.01
N ARG A 168 -8.40 9.98 6.75
CA ARG A 168 -9.45 10.99 6.56
C ARG A 168 -9.03 12.14 5.63
N SER A 169 -7.74 12.21 5.29
CA SER A 169 -7.21 13.24 4.40
C SER A 169 -7.78 13.08 2.98
N PRO A 170 -8.11 14.18 2.28
CA PRO A 170 -8.48 14.12 0.86
C PRO A 170 -7.35 13.62 -0.04
N TYR A 171 -6.11 13.55 0.49
CA TYR A 171 -4.93 13.00 -0.18
C TYR A 171 -4.64 11.55 0.22
N GLY A 172 -5.45 10.96 1.10
CA GLY A 172 -5.25 9.59 1.60
C GLY A 172 -5.27 8.52 0.49
N PHE A 173 -5.97 8.77 -0.62
CA PHE A 173 -6.07 7.85 -1.76
C PHE A 173 -4.70 7.47 -2.33
N GLU A 174 -3.72 8.35 -2.19
CA GLU A 174 -2.37 8.20 -2.71
C GLU A 174 -1.62 7.05 -1.99
N ALA A 175 -1.87 6.90 -0.68
CA ALA A 175 -1.33 5.81 0.12
C ALA A 175 -1.94 4.45 -0.26
N SER A 176 -3.26 4.40 -0.48
CA SER A 176 -3.92 3.20 -1.02
C SER A 176 -3.37 2.86 -2.41
N ALA A 177 -3.20 3.87 -3.27
CA ALA A 177 -2.64 3.69 -4.60
C ALA A 177 -1.21 3.14 -4.57
N LEU A 178 -0.41 3.57 -3.60
CA LEU A 178 0.94 3.09 -3.33
C LEU A 178 0.98 1.62 -2.93
N LEU A 179 0.11 1.19 -2.00
CA LEU A 179 0.01 -0.23 -1.62
C LEU A 179 -0.36 -1.11 -2.82
N ARG A 180 -1.35 -0.68 -3.61
CA ARG A 180 -1.84 -1.43 -4.78
C ARG A 180 -0.80 -1.53 -5.91
N ARG A 181 0.29 -0.75 -5.86
CA ARG A 181 1.34 -0.65 -6.89
C ARG A 181 2.75 -0.83 -6.33
N ALA A 182 2.88 -1.41 -5.14
CA ALA A 182 4.12 -1.40 -4.38
C ALA A 182 5.34 -1.93 -5.15
N ARG A 183 5.14 -2.84 -6.12
CA ARG A 183 6.23 -3.40 -6.94
C ARG A 183 6.74 -2.44 -8.00
N LEU A 184 5.85 -1.71 -8.68
CA LEU A 184 6.30 -0.65 -9.58
C LEU A 184 6.98 0.46 -8.78
N VAL A 185 6.40 0.84 -7.64
CA VAL A 185 6.99 1.85 -6.74
C VAL A 185 8.41 1.44 -6.33
N SER A 186 8.62 0.18 -5.94
CA SER A 186 9.96 -0.31 -5.62
C SER A 186 10.89 -0.27 -6.83
N ALA A 187 10.41 -0.62 -8.04
CA ALA A 187 11.23 -0.67 -9.24
C ALA A 187 11.70 0.70 -9.74
N VAL A 188 10.99 1.78 -9.40
CA VAL A 188 11.32 3.16 -9.78
C VAL A 188 12.03 3.94 -8.69
N GLY A 189 12.16 3.37 -7.48
CA GLY A 189 12.92 3.96 -6.37
C GLY A 189 14.43 3.95 -6.62
N ILE A 190 15.16 4.79 -5.89
CA ILE A 190 16.63 4.87 -5.96
C ILE A 190 17.21 3.51 -5.55
N ASP A 191 18.03 2.91 -6.42
CA ASP A 191 18.59 1.55 -6.25
C ASP A 191 17.55 0.43 -6.02
N GLY A 192 16.28 0.68 -6.38
CA GLY A 192 15.18 -0.25 -6.14
C GLY A 192 14.60 -0.21 -4.71
N GLN A 193 15.05 0.75 -3.89
CA GLN A 193 14.60 0.96 -2.52
C GLN A 193 13.70 2.20 -2.42
N VAL A 194 12.73 2.16 -1.50
CA VAL A 194 11.82 3.26 -1.23
C VAL A 194 11.68 3.39 0.27
N HIS A 195 12.09 4.54 0.80
CA HIS A 195 12.00 4.83 2.24
C HIS A 195 10.89 5.82 2.46
N LEU A 196 9.75 5.39 3.02
CA LEU A 196 8.61 6.29 3.17
C LEU A 196 8.49 6.85 4.57
N GLU A 197 8.40 8.17 4.66
CA GLU A 197 8.02 8.88 5.88
C GLU A 197 6.72 9.65 5.65
N VAL A 198 5.82 9.61 6.64
CA VAL A 198 4.66 10.51 6.69
C VAL A 198 5.09 11.77 7.43
N ARG A 199 5.11 12.92 6.74
CA ARG A 199 5.44 14.21 7.35
C ARG A 199 4.27 15.18 7.24
N ASP A 200 4.09 15.96 8.30
CA ASP A 200 3.21 17.10 8.31
C ASP A 200 3.93 18.28 7.66
N GLU A 201 3.41 18.80 6.55
CA GLU A 201 3.90 20.06 5.99
C GLU A 201 3.38 21.27 6.76
N SER A 202 3.96 22.45 6.52
CA SER A 202 3.54 23.71 7.14
C SER A 202 2.08 24.10 6.87
N ASP A 203 1.46 23.49 5.86
CA ASP A 203 0.04 23.64 5.53
C ASP A 203 -0.86 22.60 6.24
N GLY A 204 -0.29 21.78 7.13
CA GLY A 204 -0.97 20.76 7.92
C GLY A 204 -1.32 19.50 7.13
N ARG A 205 -0.74 19.29 5.94
CA ARG A 205 -1.06 18.13 5.10
C ARG A 205 -0.05 17.00 5.33
N PRO A 206 -0.51 15.80 5.73
CA PRO A 206 0.38 14.65 5.78
C PRO A 206 0.70 14.19 4.36
N ARG A 207 1.99 14.13 4.01
CA ARG A 207 2.47 13.60 2.72
C ARG A 207 3.43 12.45 2.93
N LEU A 208 3.46 11.55 1.95
CA LEU A 208 4.45 10.48 1.87
C LEU A 208 5.70 10.99 1.14
N PHE A 209 6.85 10.90 1.78
CA PHE A 209 8.14 11.29 1.22
C PHE A 209 9.02 10.06 1.02
N ASP A 210 9.66 9.95 -0.15
CA ASP A 210 10.80 9.07 -0.33
C ASP A 210 12.04 9.76 0.28
N VAL A 211 12.60 9.16 1.32
CA VAL A 211 13.76 9.66 2.07
C VAL A 211 15.03 8.87 1.77
N GLY A 212 15.05 8.07 0.70
CA GLY A 212 16.20 7.26 0.30
C GLY A 212 17.41 8.03 -0.26
N GLY A 213 17.27 9.33 -0.54
CA GLY A 213 18.34 10.19 -1.05
C GLY A 213 18.79 11.28 -0.06
N GLU A 214 19.80 12.08 -0.45
CA GLU A 214 20.29 13.21 0.36
C GLU A 214 19.20 14.27 0.65
N GLU A 215 18.21 14.38 -0.24
CA GLU A 215 17.04 15.25 -0.07
C GLU A 215 15.72 14.46 -0.15
N PRO A 216 14.87 14.52 0.89
CA PRO A 216 13.53 13.95 0.90
C PRO A 216 12.67 14.47 -0.26
N ARG A 217 12.15 13.58 -1.09
CA ARG A 217 11.26 13.93 -2.20
C ARG A 217 9.85 13.54 -1.86
N ALA A 218 8.90 14.48 -1.94
CA ALA A 218 7.49 14.13 -1.87
C ALA A 218 7.22 13.10 -2.97
N VAL A 219 6.68 11.95 -2.61
CA VAL A 219 6.26 10.97 -3.60
C VAL A 219 5.03 11.58 -4.25
N LEU A 220 5.18 12.38 -5.30
CA LEU A 220 4.06 12.70 -6.17
C LEU A 220 4.08 11.59 -7.22
N TRP A 221 3.37 10.49 -6.99
CA TRP A 221 3.28 9.34 -7.92
C TRP A 221 2.69 9.71 -9.29
N HIS A 222 2.13 10.91 -9.44
CA HIS A 222 1.78 11.53 -10.72
C HIS A 222 2.99 12.11 -11.48
N ALA A 223 4.14 12.25 -10.82
CA ALA A 223 5.40 12.76 -11.36
C ALA A 223 6.37 11.63 -11.75
N LEU A 224 5.95 10.36 -11.73
CA LEU A 224 6.64 9.30 -12.46
C LEU A 224 6.44 9.56 -13.95
N ASP A 225 7.31 10.39 -14.53
CA ASP A 225 7.37 10.65 -15.96
C ASP A 225 7.28 9.31 -16.72
N GLY A 226 6.16 9.07 -17.41
CA GLY A 226 5.94 7.89 -18.24
C GLY A 226 5.19 6.71 -17.62
N ALA A 227 4.68 6.79 -16.39
CA ALA A 227 3.74 5.78 -15.89
C ALA A 227 2.41 5.86 -16.70
N PRO A 228 1.95 4.77 -17.35
CA PRO A 228 0.76 4.84 -18.19
C PRO A 228 -0.49 5.25 -17.39
N GLU A 229 -1.35 6.10 -17.96
CA GLU A 229 -2.67 6.46 -17.40
C GLU A 229 -3.47 5.23 -16.92
N ALA A 230 -3.30 4.09 -17.59
CA ALA A 230 -3.92 2.80 -17.24
C ALA A 230 -3.50 2.23 -15.87
N LEU A 231 -2.39 2.71 -15.29
CA LEU A 231 -2.02 2.43 -13.91
C LEU A 231 -2.72 3.36 -12.94
N TYR A 232 -3.30 4.48 -13.36
CA TYR A 232 -4.04 5.38 -12.48
C TYR A 232 -5.51 4.96 -12.46
N PRO A 233 -6.14 4.81 -11.28
CA PRO A 233 -7.59 4.85 -11.25
C PRO A 233 -7.99 6.28 -11.59
N ALA A 234 -8.90 6.49 -12.55
CA ALA A 234 -9.56 7.77 -12.70
C ALA A 234 -10.22 8.10 -11.36
N HIS A 235 -9.72 9.10 -10.66
CA HIS A 235 -10.33 9.62 -9.45
C HIS A 235 -10.94 10.99 -9.77
N ASP A 236 -12.22 11.16 -9.41
CA ASP A 236 -12.92 12.45 -9.38
C ASP A 236 -12.45 13.33 -8.19
N GLY A 237 -11.19 13.20 -7.79
CA GLY A 237 -10.59 14.06 -6.77
C GLY A 237 -10.37 15.49 -7.31
N PRO A 238 -10.16 16.48 -6.44
CA PRO A 238 -9.80 17.82 -6.89
C PRO A 238 -8.58 17.73 -7.81
N ALA A 239 -8.65 18.40 -8.96
CA ALA A 239 -7.55 18.46 -9.91
C ALA A 239 -6.27 18.89 -9.16
N LEU A 240 -5.32 17.98 -9.07
CA LEU A 240 -4.06 18.26 -8.39
C LEU A 240 -3.33 19.35 -9.19
N PRO A 241 -2.67 20.30 -8.51
CA PRO A 241 -1.89 21.32 -9.19
C PRO A 241 -0.84 20.62 -10.07
N ALA A 242 -0.75 21.05 -11.33
CA ALA A 242 0.24 20.55 -12.27
C ALA A 242 1.62 20.59 -11.60
N CYS A 243 2.32 19.44 -11.60
CA CYS A 243 3.70 19.37 -11.16
C CYS A 243 4.51 20.34 -12.01
N ARG A 244 4.89 21.49 -11.44
CA ARG A 244 5.95 22.29 -12.02
C ARG A 244 7.21 21.45 -11.90
N ARG A 245 7.87 21.19 -13.03
CA ARG A 245 9.26 20.75 -13.04
C ARG A 245 10.02 21.64 -12.05
N LEU A 246 10.57 21.01 -11.01
CA LEU A 246 11.67 21.62 -10.30
C LEU A 246 12.85 21.52 -11.27
N GLU A 247 13.15 22.65 -11.91
CA GLU A 247 14.35 22.78 -12.73
C GLU A 247 15.61 22.56 -11.86
N PRO A 248 16.70 22.04 -12.47
CA PRO A 248 17.88 21.57 -11.77
C PRO A 248 18.60 22.63 -10.94
#